data_AF-A0A9P5UHL6-F1
#
_entry.id   AF-A0A9P5UHL6-F1
#
_cell.length_a   1.000
_cell.length_b   1.000
_cell.length_c   1.000
_cell.angle_alpha   90.00
_cell.angle_beta   90.00
_cell.angle_gamma   90.00
#
_symmetry.space_group_name_H-M   'P 1'
#
loop_
_entity.id
_entity.type
_entity.pdbx_description
1 polymer ?
#
loop_
_entity_poly.entity_id
_entity_poly.type
_entity_poly.pdbx_seq_one_letter_code
_entity_poly.pdbx_strand_id
1 'polypeptide(L)'
;MEDAAIAFGEDLEHLIEKTKNLKLAEPPSYLIDILRLFKEDSYDGSGEIDVPRMMLLVNKEIGNIASNELDGNRTDINSRIILDILRVVLPLCKEDAVPRPNDTEQKCQSLWQRILEILFADTRISVVIGETGLASTKTERAENEAAHSGTSTNNPVMPRKVDCKLVASVVKAKKWEFKPISNFEMKPIQAGSQQVEIQARKNMRLNHSISKSIPSKEQYFLNIHGYSAQLYRLWEYESVHVCGRVLDEELVIPTCEPELEWLLEGKCLVTLLSLR
;
A
#
# COMPACT_ATOMS: atom_id res chain seq x y z
N MET A 1 -24.18 1.30 -23.60
CA MET A 1 -23.31 1.39 -22.42
C MET A 1 -23.09 2.86 -22.22
N GLU A 2 -23.82 3.47 -21.30
CA GLU A 2 -23.56 4.86 -20.94
C GLU A 2 -22.17 4.92 -20.33
N ASP A 3 -21.34 5.81 -20.87
CA ASP A 3 -20.00 6.07 -20.36
C ASP A 3 -20.09 6.37 -18.87
N ALA A 4 -19.20 5.77 -18.08
CA ALA A 4 -19.03 6.02 -16.65
C ALA A 4 -18.89 7.53 -16.31
N ALA A 5 -18.68 8.37 -17.33
CA ALA A 5 -18.73 9.83 -17.29
C ALA A 5 -20.09 10.41 -16.86
N ILE A 6 -21.21 9.72 -17.10
CA ILE A 6 -22.56 10.30 -16.91
C ILE A 6 -23.05 10.15 -15.46
N ALA A 7 -22.52 9.18 -14.70
CA ALA A 7 -22.82 9.01 -13.27
C ALA A 7 -22.10 10.02 -12.36
N PHE A 8 -21.19 10.86 -12.88
CA PHE A 8 -20.55 11.96 -12.14
C PHE A 8 -21.50 13.16 -11.88
N GLY A 9 -22.79 13.02 -12.19
CA GLY A 9 -23.82 14.04 -11.98
C GLY A 9 -24.47 14.04 -10.59
N GLU A 10 -24.17 13.07 -9.73
CA GLU A 10 -24.46 13.19 -8.29
C GLU A 10 -23.28 13.85 -7.59
N ASP A 11 -23.58 14.74 -6.63
CA ASP A 11 -22.62 15.60 -5.94
C ASP A 11 -21.38 14.80 -5.47
N LEU A 12 -20.24 15.10 -6.09
CA LEU A 12 -18.96 14.41 -5.88
C LEU A 12 -18.60 14.34 -4.38
N GLU A 13 -18.97 15.36 -3.62
CA GLU A 13 -18.75 15.41 -2.16
C GLU A 13 -19.52 14.31 -1.42
N HIS A 14 -20.78 14.05 -1.79
CA HIS A 14 -21.62 13.02 -1.18
C HIS A 14 -21.13 11.60 -1.47
N LEU A 15 -20.61 11.38 -2.69
CA LEU A 15 -19.97 10.12 -3.06
C LEU A 15 -18.63 9.93 -2.33
N ILE A 16 -17.82 10.99 -2.20
CA ILE A 16 -16.59 10.95 -1.40
C ILE A 16 -16.89 10.61 0.06
N GLU A 17 -17.86 11.28 0.70
CA GLU A 17 -18.26 10.99 2.09
C GLU A 17 -18.73 9.54 2.28
N LYS A 18 -19.52 8.99 1.35
CA LYS A 18 -19.96 7.59 1.39
C LYS A 18 -18.81 6.59 1.20
N THR A 19 -17.68 7.02 0.63
CA THR A 19 -16.50 6.18 0.38
C THR A 19 -15.48 6.20 1.52
N LYS A 20 -15.55 7.21 2.40
CA LYS A 20 -14.71 7.27 3.59
C LYS A 20 -15.10 6.15 4.55
N ASN A 21 -14.18 5.23 4.80
CA ASN A 21 -14.38 4.22 5.83
C ASN A 21 -13.82 4.73 7.17
N LEU A 22 -14.65 5.45 7.92
CA LEU A 22 -14.27 6.02 9.22
C LEU A 22 -13.71 4.98 10.20
N LYS A 23 -14.13 3.70 10.09
CA LYS A 23 -13.60 2.62 10.96
C LYS A 23 -12.13 2.29 10.71
N LEU A 24 -11.60 2.61 9.52
CA LEU A 24 -10.18 2.43 9.21
C LEU A 24 -9.33 3.63 9.64
N ALA A 25 -9.98 4.76 9.98
CA ALA A 25 -9.29 5.97 10.43
C ALA A 25 -8.94 5.96 11.92
N GLU A 26 -9.62 5.14 12.74
CA GLU A 26 -9.39 5.06 14.18
C GLU A 26 -8.65 3.77 14.58
N PRO A 27 -7.45 3.89 15.16
CA PRO A 27 -6.72 2.73 15.65
C PRO A 27 -7.40 2.05 16.84
N PRO A 28 -7.45 0.70 16.88
CA PRO A 28 -7.97 -0.01 18.04
C PRO A 28 -7.06 0.21 19.25
N SER A 29 -7.64 0.21 20.45
CA SER A 29 -6.93 0.52 21.69
C SER A 29 -5.68 -0.34 21.92
N TYR A 30 -5.75 -1.64 21.59
CA TYR A 30 -4.60 -2.54 21.73
C TYR A 30 -3.39 -2.09 20.89
N LEU A 31 -3.61 -1.55 19.69
CA LEU A 31 -2.54 -1.06 18.83
C LEU A 31 -1.93 0.20 19.43
N ILE A 32 -2.78 1.13 19.88
CA ILE A 32 -2.34 2.35 20.55
C ILE A 32 -1.50 2.02 21.78
N ASP A 33 -1.93 1.05 22.60
CA ASP A 33 -1.20 0.65 23.79
C ASP A 33 0.19 0.09 23.46
N ILE A 34 0.30 -0.76 22.43
CA ILE A 34 1.58 -1.30 21.96
C ILE A 34 2.50 -0.19 21.42
N LEU A 35 1.98 0.69 20.56
CA LEU A 35 2.78 1.75 19.96
C LEU A 35 3.21 2.81 20.97
N ARG A 36 2.34 3.12 21.95
CA ARG A 36 2.65 4.04 23.05
C ARG A 36 3.82 3.52 23.87
N LEU A 37 3.85 2.22 24.21
CA LEU A 37 4.97 1.62 24.95
C LEU A 37 6.29 1.81 24.21
N PHE A 38 6.32 1.55 22.91
CA PHE A 38 7.54 1.76 22.12
C PHE A 38 7.92 3.22 22.04
N LYS A 39 6.94 4.11 21.85
CA LYS A 39 7.16 5.55 21.77
C LYS A 39 7.76 6.09 23.09
N GLU A 40 7.11 5.85 24.22
CA GLU A 40 7.53 6.32 25.55
C GLU A 40 8.91 5.79 25.94
N ASP A 41 9.19 4.51 25.70
CA ASP A 41 10.47 3.90 26.06
C ASP A 41 11.60 4.21 25.07
N SER A 42 11.30 4.87 23.95
CA SER A 42 12.27 5.23 22.90
C SER A 42 12.67 6.69 22.89
N TYR A 43 12.00 7.57 23.65
CA TYR A 43 12.40 8.97 23.71
C TYR A 43 13.79 9.11 24.35
N ASP A 44 14.62 9.94 23.73
CA ASP A 44 15.90 10.35 24.27
C ASP A 44 15.74 11.50 25.29
N GLY A 45 16.85 12.01 25.82
CA GLY A 45 16.82 13.15 26.75
C GLY A 45 16.43 14.49 26.10
N SER A 46 16.32 14.54 24.77
CA SER A 46 15.93 15.68 23.93
C SER A 46 14.43 15.73 23.67
N GLY A 47 13.73 14.61 23.85
CA GLY A 47 12.35 14.43 23.39
C GLY A 47 12.26 14.00 21.93
N GLU A 48 13.35 13.50 21.35
CA GLU A 48 13.43 12.90 20.01
C GLU A 48 13.37 11.36 20.13
N ILE A 49 12.91 10.68 19.08
CA ILE A 49 12.83 9.21 19.07
C ILE A 49 14.23 8.61 18.82
N ASP A 50 14.78 7.93 19.82
CA ASP A 50 15.97 7.08 19.68
C ASP A 50 15.61 5.81 18.88
N VAL A 51 15.75 5.90 17.56
CA VAL A 51 15.48 4.81 16.61
C VAL A 51 16.29 3.54 16.96
N PRO A 52 17.62 3.59 17.22
CA PRO A 52 18.37 2.42 17.71
C PRO A 52 17.75 1.75 18.93
N ARG A 53 17.31 2.52 19.93
CA ARG A 53 16.66 2.00 21.14
C ARG A 53 15.30 1.39 20.82
N MET A 54 14.47 2.03 19.98
CA MET A 54 13.20 1.45 19.54
C MET A 54 13.39 0.11 18.83
N MET A 55 14.40 0.00 17.97
CA MET A 55 14.73 -1.27 17.30
C MET A 55 15.08 -2.37 18.31
N LEU A 56 15.81 -2.06 19.38
CA LEU A 56 16.11 -3.02 20.44
C LEU A 56 14.84 -3.48 21.16
N LEU A 57 13.93 -2.56 21.46
CA LEU A 57 12.64 -2.87 22.08
C LEU A 57 11.77 -3.78 21.19
N VAL A 58 11.66 -3.46 19.89
CA VAL A 58 10.93 -4.29 18.92
C VAL A 58 11.55 -5.69 18.83
N ASN A 59 12.87 -5.81 18.75
CA ASN A 59 13.54 -7.12 18.69
C ASN A 59 13.35 -7.92 19.99
N LYS A 60 13.39 -7.26 21.14
CA LYS A 60 13.09 -7.88 22.44
C LYS A 60 11.67 -8.44 22.46
N GLU A 61 10.69 -7.68 21.98
CA GLU A 61 9.30 -8.11 21.99
C GLU A 61 9.03 -9.25 21.01
N ILE A 62 9.64 -9.23 19.82
CA ILE A 62 9.62 -10.39 18.91
C ILE A 62 10.21 -11.64 19.59
N GLY A 63 11.31 -11.48 20.34
CA GLY A 63 11.91 -12.56 21.12
C GLY A 63 10.97 -13.10 22.21
N ASN A 64 10.25 -12.21 22.92
CA ASN A 64 9.25 -12.60 23.92
C ASN A 64 8.10 -13.39 23.29
N ILE A 65 7.56 -12.94 22.15
CA ILE A 65 6.53 -13.65 21.40
C ILE A 65 7.01 -15.03 20.99
N ALA A 66 8.23 -15.14 20.46
CA ALA A 66 8.80 -16.42 20.06
C ALA A 66 8.97 -17.38 21.26
N SER A 67 9.42 -16.89 22.41
CA SER A 67 9.51 -17.69 23.65
C SER A 67 8.13 -18.18 24.09
N ASN A 68 7.14 -17.29 24.13
CA ASN A 68 5.77 -17.62 24.54
C ASN A 68 5.14 -18.70 23.64
N GLU A 69 5.37 -18.63 22.32
CA GLU A 69 4.91 -19.65 21.37
C GLU A 69 5.61 -21.00 21.57
N LEU A 70 6.91 -20.99 21.85
CA LEU A 70 7.66 -22.22 22.16
C LEU A 70 7.17 -22.88 23.45
N ASP A 71 6.71 -22.09 24.41
CA ASP A 71 6.07 -22.56 25.65
C ASP A 71 4.60 -23.00 25.45
N GLY A 72 4.09 -22.96 24.21
CA GLY A 72 2.74 -23.41 23.84
C GLY A 72 1.65 -22.37 24.06
N ASN A 73 1.99 -21.12 24.39
CA ASN A 73 1.02 -20.04 24.55
C ASN A 73 0.64 -19.44 23.20
N ARG A 74 -0.64 -19.15 23.01
CA ARG A 74 -1.13 -18.49 21.79
C ARG A 74 -0.85 -17.00 21.86
N THR A 75 -0.21 -16.48 20.83
CA THR A 75 0.10 -15.06 20.63
C THR A 75 -0.91 -14.42 19.66
N ASP A 76 -1.11 -13.11 19.79
CA ASP A 76 -1.93 -12.37 18.83
C ASP A 76 -1.15 -12.16 17.53
N ILE A 77 -1.74 -12.65 16.43
CA ILE A 77 -1.15 -12.55 15.08
C ILE A 77 -1.00 -11.08 14.65
N ASN A 78 -1.89 -10.19 15.08
CA ASN A 78 -1.83 -8.79 14.72
C ASN A 78 -0.61 -8.12 15.38
N SER A 79 -0.38 -8.37 16.67
CA SER A 79 0.82 -7.90 17.37
C SER A 79 2.10 -8.33 16.66
N ARG A 80 2.18 -9.60 16.22
CA ARG A 80 3.35 -10.10 15.50
C ARG A 80 3.57 -9.38 14.16
N ILE A 81 2.51 -9.23 13.38
CA ILE A 81 2.56 -8.50 12.10
C ILE A 81 3.02 -7.06 12.30
N ILE A 82 2.50 -6.36 13.31
CA ILE A 82 2.90 -4.97 13.62
C ILE A 82 4.41 -4.91 13.92
N LEU A 83 4.91 -5.80 14.77
CA LEU A 83 6.33 -5.83 15.15
C LEU A 83 7.24 -6.16 13.96
N ASP A 84 6.82 -7.10 13.11
CA ASP A 84 7.56 -7.44 11.90
C ASP A 84 7.59 -6.26 10.90
N ILE A 85 6.49 -5.51 10.76
CA ILE A 85 6.45 -4.26 9.96
C ILE A 85 7.41 -3.23 10.57
N LEU A 86 7.34 -2.97 11.88
CA LEU A 86 8.24 -2.03 12.56
C LEU A 86 9.71 -2.42 12.37
N ARG A 87 10.05 -3.72 12.46
CA ARG A 87 11.40 -4.22 12.23
C ARG A 87 11.92 -3.95 10.82
N VAL A 88 11.03 -3.93 9.82
CA VAL A 88 11.38 -3.61 8.43
C VAL A 88 11.55 -2.10 8.22
N VAL A 89 10.72 -1.30 8.90
CA VAL A 89 10.59 0.14 8.66
C VAL A 89 11.58 0.97 9.48
N LEU A 90 11.81 0.65 10.76
CA LEU A 90 12.69 1.42 11.64
C LEU A 90 14.12 1.66 11.11
N PRO A 91 14.79 0.68 10.45
CA PRO A 91 16.09 0.92 9.84
C PRO A 91 16.10 2.05 8.80
N LEU A 92 14.95 2.42 8.24
CA LEU A 92 14.83 3.51 7.29
C LEU A 92 14.94 4.87 7.96
N CYS A 93 14.60 4.97 9.24
CA CYS A 93 14.60 6.22 10.01
C CYS A 93 15.95 6.53 10.66
N LYS A 94 16.95 5.65 10.50
CA LYS A 94 18.27 5.81 11.12
C LYS A 94 19.11 6.84 10.36
N GLU A 95 19.27 8.03 10.94
CA GLU A 95 20.36 9.03 10.82
C GLU A 95 21.05 9.30 9.46
N ASP A 96 20.56 8.86 8.31
CA ASP A 96 20.89 9.53 7.06
C ASP A 96 19.98 10.76 6.93
N ALA A 97 20.47 11.87 7.48
CA ALA A 97 19.93 13.22 7.25
C ALA A 97 20.12 13.69 5.80
N VAL A 98 20.71 12.84 4.94
CA VAL A 98 20.61 13.04 3.51
C VAL A 98 19.15 12.77 3.17
N PRO A 99 18.46 13.69 2.48
CA PRO A 99 17.24 13.32 1.77
C PRO A 99 17.53 12.00 1.03
N ARG A 100 16.54 11.17 0.72
CA ARG A 100 16.77 9.96 -0.06
C ARG A 100 16.59 10.25 -1.57
N PRO A 101 17.21 11.28 -2.22
CA PRO A 101 16.94 11.60 -3.61
C PRO A 101 17.52 10.53 -4.54
N ASN A 102 18.38 9.65 -4.02
CA ASN A 102 19.03 8.55 -4.72
C ASN A 102 18.37 7.19 -4.47
N ASP A 103 17.28 7.14 -3.68
CA ASP A 103 16.52 5.91 -3.57
C ASP A 103 15.84 5.61 -4.91
N THR A 104 15.97 4.35 -5.33
CA THR A 104 15.40 3.92 -6.61
C THR A 104 14.01 3.36 -6.38
N GLU A 105 13.22 3.31 -7.44
CA GLU A 105 11.92 2.69 -7.46
C GLU A 105 12.02 1.21 -7.05
N GLN A 106 13.13 0.53 -7.38
CA GLN A 106 13.36 -0.86 -6.95
C GLN A 106 13.54 -0.99 -5.43
N LYS A 107 14.17 -0.02 -4.75
CA LYS A 107 14.29 -0.03 -3.29
C LYS A 107 12.92 0.13 -2.63
N CYS A 108 12.13 1.10 -3.10
CA CYS A 108 10.77 1.33 -2.62
C CYS A 108 9.91 0.08 -2.86
N GLN A 109 10.02 -0.54 -4.05
CA GLN A 109 9.28 -1.75 -4.41
C GLN A 109 9.65 -2.91 -3.49
N SER A 110 10.94 -3.12 -3.24
CA SER A 110 11.43 -4.20 -2.37
C SER A 110 10.90 -4.03 -0.94
N LEU A 111 10.81 -2.80 -0.45
CA LEU A 111 10.23 -2.50 0.86
C LEU A 111 8.74 -2.85 0.91
N TRP A 112 7.95 -2.34 -0.04
CA TRP A 112 6.53 -2.64 -0.12
C TRP A 112 6.26 -4.13 -0.28
N GLN A 113 7.07 -4.83 -1.07
CA GLN A 113 7.00 -6.29 -1.17
C GLN A 113 7.19 -6.95 0.20
N ARG A 114 8.20 -6.56 0.98
CA ARG A 114 8.42 -7.10 2.33
C ARG A 114 7.25 -6.82 3.27
N ILE A 115 6.67 -5.62 3.22
CA ILE A 115 5.49 -5.27 4.03
C ILE A 115 4.29 -6.15 3.64
N LEU A 116 4.04 -6.32 2.34
CA LEU A 116 2.95 -7.17 1.84
C LEU A 116 3.17 -8.64 2.18
N GLU A 117 4.41 -9.15 2.08
CA GLU A 117 4.75 -10.52 2.49
C GLU A 117 4.50 -10.77 3.99
N ILE A 118 4.72 -9.76 4.85
CA ILE A 118 4.37 -9.82 6.28
C ILE A 118 2.85 -9.83 6.47
N LEU A 119 2.13 -8.91 5.81
CA LEU A 119 0.67 -8.79 5.95
C LEU A 119 -0.07 -10.06 5.50
N PHE A 120 0.43 -10.70 4.45
CA PHE A 120 -0.18 -11.86 3.83
C PHE A 120 0.65 -13.13 4.04
N ALA A 121 1.35 -13.28 5.17
CA ALA A 121 2.28 -14.40 5.41
C ALA A 121 1.70 -15.81 5.11
N ASP A 122 0.39 -16.01 5.31
CA ASP A 122 -0.30 -17.28 5.02
C ASP A 122 -0.64 -17.49 3.53
N THR A 123 -0.51 -16.45 2.71
CA THR A 123 -0.71 -16.48 1.26
C THR A 123 0.63 -16.24 0.57
N ARG A 124 1.09 -17.15 -0.30
CA ARG A 124 2.28 -16.83 -1.09
C ARG A 124 1.92 -15.75 -2.10
N ILE A 125 2.29 -14.54 -1.76
CA ILE A 125 2.18 -13.37 -2.61
C ILE A 125 3.55 -13.06 -3.18
N SER A 126 3.59 -12.67 -4.44
CA SER A 126 4.81 -12.14 -5.05
C SER A 126 4.51 -10.86 -5.82
N VAL A 127 5.49 -9.95 -5.78
CA VAL A 127 5.49 -8.74 -6.60
C VAL A 127 6.30 -9.05 -7.85
N VAL A 128 5.62 -9.10 -9.00
CA VAL A 128 6.26 -9.42 -10.29
C VAL A 128 6.51 -8.13 -11.07
N ILE A 129 7.77 -7.93 -11.49
CA ILE A 129 8.18 -6.81 -12.34
C ILE A 129 7.97 -7.18 -13.81
N GLY A 130 7.25 -6.34 -14.55
CA GLY A 130 7.11 -6.48 -16.00
C GLY A 130 5.84 -5.82 -16.54
N GLU A 131 5.80 -5.52 -17.84
CA GLU A 131 4.67 -4.82 -18.44
C GLU A 131 3.34 -5.50 -18.13
N THR A 132 2.45 -4.73 -17.53
CA THR A 132 1.10 -5.14 -17.17
C THR A 132 0.17 -5.13 -18.38
N GLY A 133 0.49 -5.93 -19.38
CA GLY A 133 -0.42 -6.21 -20.49
C GLY A 133 -1.54 -7.14 -20.05
N LEU A 134 -2.66 -6.59 -19.56
CA LEU A 134 -3.91 -7.34 -19.52
C LEU A 134 -4.52 -7.28 -20.93
N ALA A 135 -4.85 -8.44 -21.51
CA ALA A 135 -5.38 -8.53 -22.87
C ALA A 135 -6.68 -7.70 -23.06
N SER A 136 -7.43 -7.50 -21.97
CA SER A 136 -8.66 -6.73 -21.88
C SER A 136 -8.48 -5.21 -22.02
N THR A 137 -7.30 -4.65 -21.77
CA THR A 137 -7.12 -3.18 -21.72
C THR A 137 -6.52 -2.59 -22.98
N LYS A 138 -6.41 -3.36 -24.07
CA LYS A 138 -5.75 -2.92 -25.31
C LYS A 138 -6.53 -1.81 -26.03
N THR A 139 -7.87 -1.90 -26.05
CA THR A 139 -8.75 -0.93 -26.72
C THR A 139 -8.86 0.36 -25.91
N GLU A 140 -9.11 0.26 -24.60
CA GLU A 140 -9.16 1.40 -23.68
C GLU A 140 -7.82 2.16 -23.58
N ARG A 141 -6.69 1.47 -23.84
CA ARG A 141 -5.38 2.11 -23.95
C ARG A 141 -5.29 3.02 -25.17
N ALA A 142 -5.79 2.57 -26.32
CA ALA A 142 -5.78 3.36 -27.54
C ALA A 142 -6.68 4.62 -27.42
N GLU A 143 -7.82 4.49 -26.75
CA GLU A 143 -8.76 5.60 -26.51
C GLU A 143 -8.16 6.67 -25.57
N ASN A 144 -7.50 6.27 -24.48
CA ASN A 144 -6.84 7.22 -23.57
C ASN A 144 -5.59 7.87 -24.21
N GLU A 145 -4.81 7.13 -24.98
CA GLU A 145 -3.66 7.69 -25.71
C GLU A 145 -4.13 8.73 -26.74
N ALA A 146 -5.27 8.49 -27.41
CA ALA A 146 -5.89 9.46 -28.32
C ALA A 146 -6.50 10.67 -27.61
N ALA A 147 -7.06 10.51 -26.41
CA ALA A 147 -7.62 11.61 -25.62
C ALA A 147 -6.56 12.55 -25.03
N HIS A 148 -5.33 12.06 -24.85
CA HIS A 148 -4.22 12.81 -24.23
C HIS A 148 -3.04 13.04 -25.18
N SER A 149 -3.22 12.84 -26.49
CA SER A 149 -2.23 13.10 -27.53
C SER A 149 -2.01 14.61 -27.75
N GLY A 150 -1.42 15.25 -26.75
CA GLY A 150 -0.81 16.58 -26.81
C GLY A 150 0.56 16.62 -26.12
N THR A 151 0.92 15.61 -25.33
CA THR A 151 2.23 15.53 -24.69
C THR A 151 3.08 14.49 -25.42
N SER A 152 4.04 14.99 -26.20
CA SER A 152 5.07 14.22 -26.87
C SER A 152 5.64 13.13 -25.96
N THR A 153 5.41 11.86 -26.30
CA THR A 153 6.01 10.67 -25.67
C THR A 153 7.43 10.39 -26.16
N ASN A 154 8.06 11.31 -26.91
CA ASN A 154 9.38 11.10 -27.51
C ASN A 154 10.56 11.41 -26.59
N ASN A 155 10.32 11.92 -25.38
CA ASN A 155 11.37 11.97 -24.36
C ASN A 155 11.18 10.75 -23.44
N PRO A 156 12.07 9.75 -23.48
CA PRO A 156 12.07 8.71 -22.47
C PRO A 156 12.26 9.37 -21.11
N VAL A 157 11.19 9.39 -20.31
CA VAL A 157 11.24 9.81 -18.92
C VAL A 157 12.13 8.80 -18.20
N MET A 158 13.39 9.17 -18.00
CA MET A 158 14.27 8.58 -17.00
C MET A 158 13.86 9.19 -15.66
N PRO A 159 13.64 8.40 -14.59
CA PRO A 159 14.07 7.02 -14.35
C PRO A 159 13.12 5.92 -14.87
N ARG A 160 13.62 4.68 -14.94
CA ARG A 160 12.90 3.51 -15.48
C ARG A 160 11.69 3.13 -14.60
N LYS A 161 10.50 3.18 -15.20
CA LYS A 161 9.24 2.61 -14.70
C LYS A 161 9.40 1.18 -14.16
N VAL A 162 8.68 0.85 -13.08
CA VAL A 162 8.55 -0.52 -12.57
C VAL A 162 7.05 -0.87 -12.45
N ASP A 163 6.51 -1.49 -13.50
CA ASP A 163 5.15 -2.07 -13.46
C ASP A 163 5.17 -3.28 -12.51
N CYS A 164 4.33 -3.26 -11.47
CA CYS A 164 4.27 -4.30 -10.44
C CYS A 164 2.90 -5.00 -10.45
N LYS A 165 2.91 -6.33 -10.44
CA LYS A 165 1.70 -7.14 -10.19
C LYS A 165 1.81 -7.83 -8.85
N LEU A 166 0.80 -7.68 -8.01
CA LEU A 166 0.59 -8.53 -6.86
C LEU A 166 -0.10 -9.80 -7.34
N VAL A 167 0.55 -10.95 -7.21
CA VAL A 167 -0.04 -12.24 -7.57
C VAL A 167 -0.19 -13.10 -6.32
N ALA A 168 -1.36 -13.73 -6.16
CA ALA A 168 -1.58 -14.73 -5.13
C ALA A 168 -1.42 -16.14 -5.73
N SER A 169 -0.73 -17.01 -5.00
CA SER A 169 -0.68 -18.43 -5.34
C SER A 169 -1.99 -19.12 -4.97
N VAL A 170 -2.62 -19.81 -5.92
CA VAL A 170 -3.80 -20.63 -5.68
C VAL A 170 -3.53 -22.06 -6.13
N VAL A 171 -3.99 -23.05 -5.37
CA VAL A 171 -3.91 -24.45 -5.77
C VAL A 171 -5.18 -24.78 -6.57
N LYS A 172 -5.03 -25.00 -7.87
CA LYS A 172 -6.11 -25.45 -8.74
C LYS A 172 -5.72 -26.76 -9.41
N ALA A 173 -6.59 -27.76 -9.31
CA ALA A 173 -6.35 -29.09 -9.89
C ALA A 173 -4.96 -29.68 -9.53
N LYS A 174 -4.54 -29.56 -8.27
CA LYS A 174 -3.23 -30.00 -7.74
C LYS A 174 -2.01 -29.31 -8.37
N LYS A 175 -2.18 -28.17 -9.03
CA LYS A 175 -1.10 -27.32 -9.55
C LYS A 175 -1.18 -25.93 -8.94
N TRP A 176 -0.01 -25.33 -8.74
CA TRP A 176 0.09 -23.92 -8.34
C TRP A 176 -0.19 -23.03 -9.55
N GLU A 177 -1.20 -22.17 -9.44
CA GLU A 177 -1.46 -21.09 -10.38
C GLU A 177 -1.20 -19.75 -9.67
N PHE A 178 -0.63 -18.77 -10.37
CA PHE A 178 -0.48 -17.40 -9.86
C PHE A 178 -1.57 -16.53 -10.47
N LYS A 179 -2.47 -16.01 -9.63
CA LYS A 179 -3.57 -15.14 -10.04
C LYS A 179 -3.22 -13.68 -9.70
N PRO A 180 -3.25 -12.75 -10.67
CA PRO A 180 -3.16 -11.33 -10.37
C PRO A 180 -4.32 -10.91 -9.47
N ILE A 181 -4.01 -10.27 -8.35
CA ILE A 181 -4.99 -9.74 -7.39
C ILE A 181 -4.93 -8.22 -7.27
N SER A 182 -3.80 -7.62 -7.64
CA SER A 182 -3.65 -6.17 -7.71
C SER A 182 -2.54 -5.80 -8.70
N ASN A 183 -2.63 -4.59 -9.21
CA ASN A 183 -1.68 -3.96 -10.10
C ASN A 183 -1.36 -2.57 -9.58
N PHE A 184 -0.07 -2.28 -9.44
CA PHE A 184 0.38 -0.94 -9.11
C PHE A 184 1.65 -0.64 -9.89
N GLU A 185 1.85 0.63 -10.19
CA GLU A 185 3.04 1.11 -10.88
C GLU A 185 3.86 1.92 -9.90
N MET A 186 5.11 1.53 -9.69
CA MET A 186 6.05 2.32 -8.92
C MET A 186 6.55 3.49 -9.77
N LYS A 187 6.20 4.69 -9.34
CA LYS A 187 6.58 5.93 -10.00
C LYS A 187 7.96 6.38 -9.52
N PRO A 188 8.67 7.17 -10.34
CA PRO A 188 9.81 7.91 -9.86
C PRO A 188 9.48 8.75 -8.65
N ILE A 189 10.36 8.77 -7.65
CA ILE A 189 10.18 9.54 -6.41
C ILE A 189 9.95 11.04 -6.71
N GLN A 190 10.45 11.51 -7.85
CA GLN A 190 10.38 12.91 -8.30
C GLN A 190 9.27 13.15 -9.35
N ALA A 191 8.33 12.22 -9.53
CA ALA A 191 7.27 12.38 -10.52
C ALA A 191 6.37 13.59 -10.20
N GLY A 192 6.05 14.40 -11.21
CA GLY A 192 5.14 15.54 -11.06
C GLY A 192 3.69 15.09 -10.78
N SER A 193 2.89 15.95 -10.16
CA SER A 193 1.49 15.67 -9.80
C SER A 193 0.65 15.15 -10.98
N GLN A 194 0.83 15.70 -12.18
CA GLN A 194 0.14 15.26 -13.38
C GLN A 194 0.51 13.83 -13.81
N GLN A 195 1.78 13.45 -13.67
CA GLN A 195 2.22 12.07 -13.97
C GLN A 195 1.64 11.09 -12.95
N VAL A 196 1.63 11.49 -11.67
CA VAL A 196 1.03 10.73 -10.58
C VAL A 196 -0.46 10.47 -10.85
N GLU A 197 -1.20 11.46 -11.33
CA GLU A 197 -2.62 11.33 -11.65
C GLU A 197 -2.90 10.40 -12.84
N ILE A 198 -2.18 10.58 -13.96
CA ILE A 198 -2.34 9.73 -15.17
C ILE A 198 -2.14 8.25 -14.82
N GLN A 199 -1.11 7.96 -14.02
CA GLN A 199 -0.81 6.59 -13.58
C GLN A 199 -1.84 6.06 -12.57
N ALA A 200 -2.38 6.90 -11.69
CA ALA A 200 -3.46 6.50 -10.80
C ALA A 200 -4.67 6.00 -11.61
N ARG A 201 -5.08 6.75 -12.64
CA ARG A 201 -6.15 6.36 -13.56
C ARG A 201 -5.83 5.05 -14.29
N LYS A 202 -4.58 4.86 -14.73
CA LYS A 202 -4.11 3.59 -15.34
C LYS A 202 -4.24 2.41 -14.35
N ASN A 203 -3.80 2.57 -13.11
CA ASN A 203 -3.86 1.53 -12.08
C ASN A 203 -5.31 1.18 -11.74
N MET A 204 -6.19 2.18 -11.60
CA MET A 204 -7.62 1.96 -11.35
C MET A 204 -8.27 1.13 -12.47
N ARG A 205 -7.98 1.45 -13.74
CA ARG A 205 -8.49 0.67 -14.89
C ARG A 205 -7.97 -0.77 -14.91
N LEU A 206 -6.69 -0.97 -14.65
CA LEU A 206 -6.11 -2.32 -14.62
C LEU A 206 -6.67 -3.16 -13.46
N ASN A 207 -6.85 -2.54 -12.29
CA ASN A 207 -7.45 -3.19 -11.13
C ASN A 207 -8.94 -3.44 -11.28
N HIS A 208 -9.66 -2.61 -12.03
CA HIS A 208 -11.03 -2.91 -12.44
C HIS A 208 -11.12 -4.15 -13.33
N SER A 209 -10.17 -4.33 -14.25
CA SER A 209 -10.11 -5.57 -15.03
C SER A 209 -9.78 -6.79 -14.16
N ILE A 210 -8.98 -6.63 -13.09
CA ILE A 210 -8.70 -7.69 -12.13
C ILE A 210 -9.95 -7.98 -11.28
N SER A 211 -10.68 -6.95 -10.84
CA SER A 211 -11.83 -7.11 -9.96
C SER A 211 -12.95 -7.92 -10.59
N LYS A 212 -13.18 -7.75 -11.90
CA LYS A 212 -14.12 -8.57 -12.69
C LYS A 212 -13.82 -10.07 -12.66
N SER A 213 -12.58 -10.46 -12.38
CA SER A 213 -12.14 -11.86 -12.34
C SER A 213 -12.16 -12.48 -10.94
N ILE A 214 -12.40 -11.68 -9.89
CA ILE A 214 -12.39 -12.11 -8.50
C ILE A 214 -13.82 -11.99 -7.95
N PRO A 215 -14.38 -13.06 -7.35
CA PRO A 215 -15.73 -13.03 -6.80
C PRO A 215 -15.77 -12.25 -5.48
N SER A 216 -15.78 -10.92 -5.55
CA SER A 216 -16.00 -10.03 -4.40
C SER A 216 -16.80 -8.80 -4.82
N LYS A 217 -17.71 -8.36 -3.93
CA LYS A 217 -18.51 -7.13 -4.12
C LYS A 217 -17.69 -5.86 -3.88
N GLU A 218 -16.61 -5.96 -3.10
CA GLU A 218 -15.76 -4.85 -2.69
C GLU A 218 -14.30 -5.31 -2.66
N GLN A 219 -13.40 -4.51 -3.22
CA GLN A 219 -11.98 -4.81 -3.27
C GLN A 219 -11.17 -3.55 -2.98
N TYR A 220 -10.14 -3.71 -2.16
CA TYR A 220 -9.23 -2.64 -1.76
C TYR A 220 -7.93 -2.74 -2.54
N PHE A 221 -7.42 -1.60 -2.99
CA PHE A 221 -6.21 -1.51 -3.80
C PHE A 221 -5.33 -0.39 -3.29
N LEU A 222 -4.02 -0.63 -3.37
CA LEU A 222 -3.00 0.38 -3.08
C LEU A 222 -2.51 0.98 -4.39
N ASN A 223 -2.57 2.31 -4.48
CA ASN A 223 -1.86 3.07 -5.50
C ASN A 223 -0.56 3.60 -4.88
N ILE A 224 0.54 2.87 -5.09
CA ILE A 224 1.80 3.11 -4.40
C ILE A 224 2.66 4.13 -5.17
N HIS A 225 3.30 5.05 -4.44
CA HIS A 225 4.22 6.06 -4.94
C HIS A 225 5.42 6.22 -3.98
N GLY A 226 6.58 5.69 -4.34
CA GLY A 226 7.75 5.72 -3.46
C GLY A 226 7.45 5.04 -2.11
N TYR A 227 7.56 5.83 -1.03
CA TYR A 227 7.25 5.40 0.35
C TYR A 227 5.81 5.68 0.77
N SER A 228 4.98 6.27 -0.10
CA SER A 228 3.57 6.52 0.18
C SER A 228 2.63 5.62 -0.63
N ALA A 229 1.39 5.47 -0.18
CA ALA A 229 0.35 4.78 -0.92
C ALA A 229 -1.04 5.38 -0.64
N GLN A 230 -1.85 5.52 -1.68
CA GLN A 230 -3.27 5.83 -1.53
C GLN A 230 -4.09 4.54 -1.51
N LEU A 231 -4.88 4.35 -0.45
CA LEU A 231 -5.87 3.29 -0.40
C LEU A 231 -7.15 3.74 -1.11
N TYR A 232 -7.55 2.96 -2.11
CA TYR A 232 -8.83 3.14 -2.78
C TYR A 232 -9.60 1.82 -2.83
N ARG A 233 -10.90 1.93 -2.98
CA ARG A 233 -11.84 0.83 -3.05
C ARG A 233 -12.50 0.82 -4.42
N LEU A 234 -12.63 -0.36 -5.01
CA LEU A 234 -13.53 -0.61 -6.14
C LEU A 234 -14.70 -1.46 -5.65
N TRP A 235 -15.93 -1.07 -5.99
CA TRP A 235 -17.12 -1.85 -5.68
C TRP A 235 -18.16 -1.74 -6.78
N GLU A 236 -19.08 -2.71 -6.85
CA GLU A 236 -20.20 -2.68 -7.78
C GLU A 236 -21.41 -1.99 -7.12
N TYR A 237 -21.96 -0.97 -7.79
CA TYR A 237 -23.18 -0.27 -7.43
C TYR A 237 -24.08 -0.20 -8.66
N GLU A 238 -25.28 -0.78 -8.58
CA GLU A 238 -26.26 -0.77 -9.69
C GLU A 238 -25.68 -1.21 -11.05
N SER A 239 -24.88 -2.28 -11.05
CA SER A 239 -24.20 -2.82 -12.24
C SER A 239 -23.12 -1.92 -12.86
N VAL A 240 -22.74 -0.85 -12.18
CA VAL A 240 -21.57 -0.01 -12.49
C VAL A 240 -20.49 -0.23 -11.44
N HIS A 241 -19.22 -0.24 -11.84
CA HIS A 241 -18.13 -0.28 -10.87
C HIS A 241 -17.71 1.14 -10.51
N VAL A 242 -17.72 1.45 -9.23
CA VAL A 242 -17.35 2.74 -8.68
C VAL A 242 -15.97 2.63 -8.01
N CYS A 243 -15.20 3.71 -8.09
CA CYS A 243 -13.89 3.85 -7.44
C CYS A 243 -13.92 5.03 -6.47
N GLY A 244 -13.41 4.84 -5.26
CA GLY A 244 -13.41 5.85 -4.21
C GLY A 244 -12.17 5.75 -3.33
N ARG A 245 -11.68 6.90 -2.86
CA ARG A 245 -10.63 6.94 -1.84
C ARG A 245 -11.22 6.47 -0.51
N VAL A 246 -10.46 5.65 0.20
CA VAL A 246 -10.91 5.11 1.50
C VAL A 246 -10.46 6.02 2.64
N LEU A 247 -9.31 6.67 2.45
CA LEU A 247 -8.70 7.61 3.40
C LEU A 247 -8.44 8.95 2.71
N ASP A 248 -8.53 10.02 3.50
CA ASP A 248 -8.18 11.37 3.07
C ASP A 248 -6.66 11.55 2.95
N GLU A 249 -5.91 10.88 3.83
CA GLU A 249 -4.46 10.95 3.93
C GLU A 249 -3.79 9.76 3.21
N GLU A 250 -2.57 9.98 2.73
CA GLU A 250 -1.75 8.89 2.18
C GLU A 250 -1.18 8.04 3.32
N LEU A 251 -1.06 6.74 3.07
CA LEU A 251 -0.28 5.85 3.92
C LEU A 251 1.19 6.15 3.68
N VAL A 252 1.91 6.61 4.70
CA VAL A 252 3.33 6.92 4.61
C VAL A 252 4.12 5.86 5.37
N ILE A 253 5.11 5.26 4.71
CA ILE A 253 6.15 4.46 5.34
C ILE A 253 7.28 5.41 5.72
N PRO A 254 7.62 5.54 7.02
CA PRO A 254 8.54 6.56 7.46
C PRO A 254 9.97 6.28 7.01
N THR A 255 10.62 7.37 6.61
CA THR A 255 12.01 7.45 6.18
C THR A 255 12.82 8.45 6.99
N CYS A 256 12.16 9.21 7.86
CA CYS A 256 12.74 10.12 8.83
C CYS A 256 11.93 10.11 10.13
N GLU A 257 12.45 10.75 11.17
CA GLU A 257 11.84 10.78 12.50
C GLU A 257 10.44 11.41 12.55
N PRO A 258 10.16 12.58 11.93
CA PRO A 258 8.80 13.14 11.94
C PRO A 258 7.75 12.21 11.32
N GLU A 259 8.11 11.50 10.26
CA GLU A 259 7.23 10.50 9.65
C GLU A 259 7.06 9.29 10.57
N LEU A 260 8.09 8.92 11.34
CA LEU A 260 8.02 7.84 12.31
C LEU A 260 7.03 8.17 13.43
N GLU A 261 7.01 9.42 13.91
CA GLU A 261 6.01 9.85 14.89
C GLU A 261 4.59 9.63 14.36
N TRP A 262 4.34 9.95 13.09
CA TRP A 262 3.04 9.73 12.44
C TRP A 262 2.70 8.25 12.30
N LEU A 263 3.67 7.38 11.98
CA LEU A 263 3.45 5.93 11.95
C LEU A 263 2.99 5.40 13.32
N LEU A 264 3.59 5.92 14.40
CA LEU A 264 3.30 5.51 15.78
C LEU A 264 1.94 6.01 16.28
N GLU A 265 1.26 6.91 15.57
CA GLU A 265 -0.16 7.20 15.80
C GLU A 265 -1.06 6.02 15.41
N GLY A 266 -0.55 5.05 14.65
CA GLY A 266 -1.21 3.77 14.37
C GLY A 266 -2.19 3.77 13.20
N LYS A 267 -2.59 4.92 12.66
CA LYS A 267 -3.51 5.02 11.51
C LYS A 267 -2.99 4.27 10.27
N CYS A 268 -1.71 4.46 9.95
CA CYS A 268 -1.08 3.78 8.82
C CYS A 268 -1.06 2.25 9.03
N LEU A 269 -0.70 1.79 10.24
CA LEU A 269 -0.66 0.37 10.57
C LEU A 269 -2.04 -0.30 10.57
N VAL A 270 -3.09 0.36 11.08
CA VAL A 270 -4.47 -0.14 10.98
C VAL A 270 -4.90 -0.32 9.53
N THR A 271 -4.58 0.67 8.70
CA THR A 271 -4.95 0.60 7.30
C THR A 271 -4.24 -0.55 6.61
N LEU A 272 -2.94 -0.73 6.86
CA LEU A 272 -2.19 -1.88 6.33
C LEU A 272 -2.79 -3.21 6.80
N LEU A 273 -3.15 -3.33 8.08
CA LEU A 273 -3.80 -4.53 8.63
C LEU A 273 -5.17 -4.81 8.00
N SER A 274 -5.89 -3.78 7.54
CA SER A 274 -7.21 -3.93 6.90
C SER A 274 -7.17 -4.52 5.50
N LEU A 275 -5.98 -4.61 4.89
CA LEU A 275 -5.80 -5.20 3.57
C LEU A 275 -5.84 -6.73 3.57
N ARG A 276 -5.68 -7.35 4.74
CA ARG A 276 -5.64 -8.81 4.92
C ARG A 276 -7.04 -9.42 4.89
#